data_AF-A0A3D2H145-F1
#
_entry.id   AF-A0A3D2H145-F1
#
_cell.length_a   1.000
_cell.length_b   1.000
_cell.length_c   1.000
_cell.angle_alpha   90.00
_cell.angle_beta   90.00
_cell.angle_gamma   90.00
#
_symmetry.space_group_name_H-M   'P 1'
#
loop_
_entity.id
_entity.type
_entity.pdbx_description
1 polymer ?
#
loop_
_entity_poly.entity_id
_entity_poly.type
_entity_poly.pdbx_seq_one_letter_code
_entity_poly.pdbx_strand_id
1 'polypeptide(L)'
;MSKQNPKEQSAYNNKFDGLMNAAPHKRYKSFAVTVADWESVWLDCDPNQPLPDEGVISVWPEEMFAAAVCTDKPFFKMDVRDFCDLLEAHPDATIRVFPNGKNWTDTAAEDLLEDVLEELDRVE
;
A
#
# COMPACT_ATOMS: atom_id res chain seq x y z
N MET A 1 12.32 21.83 14.05
CA MET A 1 11.11 21.86 13.20
C MET A 1 11.50 22.42 11.84
N SER A 2 11.80 21.56 10.88
CA SER A 2 12.11 21.98 9.51
C SER A 2 10.85 22.59 8.90
N LYS A 3 10.91 23.86 8.50
CA LYS A 3 9.84 24.51 7.75
C LYS A 3 9.82 23.86 6.36
N GLN A 4 8.89 22.93 6.11
CA GLN A 4 8.69 22.38 4.76
C GLN A 4 8.36 23.52 3.79
N ASN A 5 8.93 23.50 2.58
CA ASN A 5 8.69 24.58 1.62
C ASN A 5 7.21 24.54 1.17
N PRO A 6 6.52 25.69 1.07
CA PRO A 6 5.10 25.75 0.69
C PRO A 6 4.78 25.07 -0.65
N LYS A 7 5.74 25.06 -1.60
CA LYS A 7 5.58 24.42 -2.91
C LYS A 7 5.56 22.89 -2.81
N GLU A 8 6.44 22.32 -2.00
CA GLU A 8 6.52 20.87 -1.76
C GLU A 8 5.25 20.38 -1.06
N GLN A 9 4.76 21.14 -0.08
CA GLN A 9 3.49 20.84 0.60
C GLN A 9 2.29 20.88 -0.36
N SER A 10 2.23 21.86 -1.26
CA SER A 10 1.15 21.95 -2.26
C SER A 10 1.18 20.78 -3.25
N ALA A 11 2.37 20.36 -3.70
CA ALA A 11 2.52 19.23 -4.61
C ALA A 11 2.13 17.92 -3.92
N TYR A 12 2.50 17.77 -2.65
CA TYR A 12 2.12 16.64 -1.80
C TYR A 12 0.60 16.54 -1.61
N ASN A 13 -0.06 17.65 -1.29
CA ASN A 13 -1.52 17.70 -1.16
C ASN A 13 -2.23 17.41 -2.49
N ASN A 14 -1.73 17.94 -3.61
CA ASN A 14 -2.30 17.68 -4.93
C ASN A 14 -2.16 16.21 -5.34
N LYS A 15 -1.02 15.57 -5.02
CA LYS A 15 -0.81 14.12 -5.24
C LYS A 15 -1.80 13.31 -4.41
N PHE A 16 -1.95 13.65 -3.13
CA PHE A 16 -2.88 12.98 -2.23
C PHE A 16 -4.32 13.04 -2.76
N ASP A 17 -4.81 14.25 -3.04
CA ASP A 17 -6.17 14.44 -3.56
C ASP A 17 -6.36 13.74 -4.90
N GLY A 18 -5.36 13.80 -5.79
CA GLY A 18 -5.38 13.14 -7.09
C GLY A 18 -5.51 11.63 -6.98
N LEU A 19 -4.71 10.99 -6.12
CA LEU A 19 -4.73 9.54 -5.94
C LEU A 19 -5.96 9.06 -5.15
N MET A 20 -6.36 9.77 -4.08
CA MET A 20 -7.54 9.40 -3.30
C MET A 20 -8.84 9.46 -4.10
N ASN A 21 -8.91 10.32 -5.12
CA ASN A 21 -10.06 10.42 -6.02
C ASN A 21 -9.91 9.59 -7.30
N ALA A 22 -8.78 8.92 -7.52
CA ALA A 22 -8.56 8.10 -8.70
C ALA A 22 -9.35 6.78 -8.64
N ALA A 23 -9.69 6.27 -9.83
CA ALA A 23 -10.33 4.97 -9.97
C ALA A 23 -9.46 3.84 -9.36
N PRO A 24 -10.06 2.76 -8.80
CA PRO A 24 -9.32 1.69 -8.13
C PRO A 24 -8.14 1.13 -8.93
N HIS A 25 -8.33 0.83 -10.22
CA HIS A 25 -7.25 0.33 -11.09
C HIS A 25 -6.07 1.30 -11.25
N LYS A 26 -6.29 2.62 -11.18
CA LYS A 26 -5.19 3.60 -11.24
C LYS A 26 -4.42 3.64 -9.93
N ARG A 27 -5.13 3.55 -8.79
CA ARG A 27 -4.51 3.43 -7.47
C ARG A 27 -3.71 2.15 -7.34
N TYR A 28 -4.24 1.03 -7.83
CA TYR A 28 -3.53 -0.25 -7.89
C TYR A 28 -2.17 -0.12 -8.60
N LYS A 29 -2.17 0.41 -9.84
CA LYS A 29 -0.92 0.64 -10.57
C LYS A 29 0.03 1.60 -9.85
N SER A 30 -0.51 2.67 -9.29
CA SER A 30 0.28 3.61 -8.49
C SER A 30 0.86 2.93 -7.26
N PHE A 31 0.16 1.98 -6.65
CA PHE A 31 0.62 1.24 -5.49
C PHE A 31 1.85 0.40 -5.86
N ALA A 32 1.76 -0.49 -6.85
CA ALA A 32 2.86 -1.40 -7.23
C ALA A 32 4.16 -0.63 -7.54
N VAL A 33 4.08 0.42 -8.34
CA VAL A 33 5.23 1.27 -8.67
C VAL A 33 5.79 1.96 -7.41
N THR A 34 4.92 2.51 -6.56
CA THR A 34 5.39 3.27 -5.39
C THR A 34 6.00 2.35 -4.33
N VAL A 35 5.45 1.16 -4.07
CA VAL A 35 6.05 0.26 -3.06
C VAL A 35 7.40 -0.28 -3.51
N ALA A 36 7.60 -0.47 -4.82
CA ALA A 36 8.90 -0.82 -5.39
C ALA A 36 9.90 0.35 -5.24
N ASP A 37 9.53 1.57 -5.65
CA ASP A 37 10.39 2.77 -5.56
C ASP A 37 10.81 3.11 -4.11
N TRP A 38 9.90 2.93 -3.16
CA TRP A 38 10.10 3.31 -1.75
C TRP A 38 10.53 2.16 -0.85
N GLU A 39 10.62 0.95 -1.42
CA GLU A 39 10.93 -0.31 -0.73
C GLU A 39 10.12 -0.51 0.56
N SER A 40 8.89 0.00 0.61
CA SER A 40 8.06 -0.09 1.81
C SER A 40 6.58 -0.04 1.52
N VAL A 41 5.83 -0.73 2.38
CA VAL A 41 4.39 -0.84 2.33
C VAL A 41 3.79 -0.53 3.70
N TRP A 42 2.57 -0.01 3.70
CA TRP A 42 1.78 0.20 4.90
C TRP A 42 0.58 -0.75 4.90
N LEU A 43 0.32 -1.41 6.02
CA LEU A 43 -0.71 -2.45 6.15
C LEU A 43 -1.53 -2.26 7.43
N ASP A 44 -2.78 -2.74 7.43
CA ASP A 44 -3.68 -2.67 8.58
C ASP A 44 -3.66 -3.89 9.51
N CYS A 45 -2.72 -4.82 9.30
CA CYS A 45 -2.44 -5.94 10.20
C CYS A 45 -1.06 -5.81 10.85
N ASP A 46 -0.91 -6.34 12.07
CA ASP A 46 0.39 -6.36 12.74
C ASP A 46 1.26 -7.46 12.10
N PRO A 47 2.42 -7.10 11.50
CA PRO A 47 3.28 -8.08 10.84
C PRO A 47 3.93 -9.08 11.82
N ASN A 48 3.91 -8.80 13.13
CA ASN A 48 4.44 -9.70 14.16
C ASN A 48 3.37 -10.67 14.70
N GLN A 49 2.16 -10.64 14.15
CA GLN A 49 1.08 -11.52 14.53
C GLN A 49 0.71 -12.43 13.34
N PRO A 50 0.19 -13.64 13.61
CA PRO A 50 -0.38 -14.46 12.55
C PRO A 50 -1.43 -13.68 11.77
N LEU A 51 -1.46 -13.86 10.45
CA LEU A 51 -2.52 -13.30 9.64
C LEU A 51 -3.88 -13.83 10.12
N PRO A 52 -4.96 -13.04 10.02
CA PRO A 52 -6.27 -13.55 10.35
C PRO A 52 -6.67 -14.67 9.38
N ASP A 53 -7.31 -15.74 9.88
CA ASP A 53 -7.70 -16.92 9.07
C ASP A 53 -8.60 -16.58 7.86
N GLU A 54 -9.36 -15.48 7.93
CA GLU A 54 -10.17 -14.91 6.83
C GLU A 54 -9.75 -13.46 6.50
N GLY A 55 -8.52 -13.10 6.85
CA GLY A 55 -8.06 -11.72 6.94
C GLY A 55 -7.81 -11.09 5.59
N VAL A 56 -8.76 -10.28 5.12
CA VAL A 56 -8.47 -9.31 4.06
C VAL A 56 -7.46 -8.30 4.60
N ILE A 57 -6.26 -8.25 4.00
CA ILE A 57 -5.22 -7.30 4.38
C ILE A 57 -5.37 -6.05 3.51
N SER A 58 -5.51 -4.88 4.13
CA SER A 58 -5.50 -3.62 3.39
C SER A 58 -4.09 -3.06 3.32
N VAL A 59 -3.66 -2.67 2.13
CA VAL A 59 -2.31 -2.13 1.91
C VAL A 59 -2.34 -0.75 1.27
N TRP A 60 -1.37 0.09 1.62
CA TRP A 60 -1.18 1.44 1.09
C TRP A 60 0.28 1.68 0.75
N PRO A 61 0.56 2.54 -0.25
CA PRO A 61 1.93 2.79 -0.66
C PRO A 61 2.67 3.77 0.27
N GLU A 62 1.94 4.61 1.02
CA GLU A 62 2.52 5.63 1.89
C GLU A 62 1.67 5.83 3.15
N GLU A 63 2.32 6.29 4.23
CA GLU A 63 1.74 6.50 5.56
C GLU A 63 0.49 7.38 5.51
N MET A 64 0.56 8.48 4.75
CA MET A 64 -0.52 9.46 4.70
C MET A 64 -1.85 8.87 4.23
N PHE A 65 -1.81 7.87 3.34
CA PHE A 65 -3.01 7.22 2.81
C PHE A 65 -3.59 6.24 3.84
N ALA A 66 -2.73 5.46 4.49
CA ALA A 66 -3.14 4.60 5.58
C ALA A 66 -3.75 5.43 6.72
N ALA A 67 -3.09 6.51 7.15
CA ALA A 67 -3.56 7.41 8.21
C ALA A 67 -4.91 8.08 7.88
N ALA A 68 -5.17 8.39 6.60
CA ALA A 68 -6.44 8.99 6.18
C ALA A 68 -7.63 8.02 6.23
N VAL A 69 -7.38 6.71 6.17
CA VAL A 69 -8.42 5.67 6.12
C VAL A 69 -8.54 4.92 7.45
N CYS A 70 -7.41 4.64 8.11
CA CYS A 70 -7.33 3.94 9.38
C CYS A 70 -7.41 4.92 10.56
N THR A 71 -8.51 5.66 10.70
CA THR A 71 -8.68 6.63 11.80
C THR A 71 -8.86 5.96 13.16
N ASP A 72 -9.42 4.74 13.16
CA ASP A 72 -9.88 4.05 14.37
C ASP A 72 -9.11 2.75 14.67
N LYS A 73 -8.08 2.43 13.86
CA LYS A 73 -7.30 1.21 13.98
C LYS A 73 -5.82 1.46 13.68
N PRO A 74 -4.89 0.69 14.27
CA PRO A 74 -3.48 0.82 13.97
C PRO A 74 -3.17 0.39 12.53
N PHE A 75 -2.07 0.91 12.01
CA PHE A 75 -1.47 0.51 10.75
C PHE A 75 0.05 0.45 10.94
N PHE A 76 0.72 -0.39 10.16
CA PHE A 76 2.10 -0.76 10.36
C PHE A 76 2.89 -0.59 9.06
N LYS A 77 4.16 -0.23 9.19
CA LYS A 77 5.11 -0.20 8.09
C LYS A 77 5.81 -1.55 7.99
N MET A 78 5.98 -2.05 6.78
CA MET A 78 6.74 -3.27 6.46
C MET A 78 7.67 -3.00 5.27
N ASP A 79 8.81 -3.67 5.25
CA ASP A 79 9.73 -3.65 4.12
C ASP A 79 9.09 -4.35 2.91
N VAL A 80 9.36 -3.87 1.69
CA VAL A 80 8.75 -4.49 0.49
C VAL A 80 9.17 -5.96 0.33
N ARG A 81 10.38 -6.34 0.76
CA ARG A 81 10.86 -7.73 0.67
C ARG A 81 10.16 -8.63 1.69
N ASP A 82 10.03 -8.16 2.94
CA ASP A 82 9.24 -8.85 3.96
C ASP A 82 7.77 -8.98 3.53
N PHE A 83 7.24 -7.98 2.82
CA PHE A 83 5.91 -8.04 2.24
C PHE A 83 5.79 -9.08 1.13
N CYS A 84 6.78 -9.17 0.24
CA CYS A 84 6.84 -10.24 -0.77
C CYS A 84 6.85 -11.63 -0.11
N ASP A 85 7.67 -11.84 0.92
CA ASP A 85 7.71 -13.10 1.68
C ASP A 85 6.34 -13.42 2.31
N LEU A 86 5.63 -12.40 2.82
CA LEU A 86 4.28 -12.55 3.36
C LEU A 86 3.27 -12.97 2.29
N LEU A 87 3.31 -12.37 1.10
CA LEU A 87 2.43 -12.73 -0.01
C LEU A 87 2.71 -14.16 -0.50
N GLU A 88 3.99 -14.55 -0.59
CA GLU A 88 4.41 -15.89 -0.99
C GLU A 88 3.97 -16.96 0.02
N ALA A 89 4.02 -16.64 1.32
CA ALA A 89 3.56 -17.55 2.38
C ALA A 89 2.03 -17.75 2.40
N HIS A 90 1.28 -16.80 1.84
CA HIS A 90 -0.19 -16.78 1.90
C HIS A 90 -0.81 -16.45 0.52
N PRO A 91 -0.56 -17.27 -0.52
CA PRO A 91 -0.94 -16.94 -1.91
C PRO A 91 -2.45 -16.74 -2.10
N ASP A 92 -3.26 -17.47 -1.32
CA ASP A 92 -4.73 -17.40 -1.35
C ASP A 92 -5.30 -16.22 -0.54
N ALA A 93 -4.46 -15.46 0.17
CA ALA A 93 -4.93 -14.32 0.95
C ALA A 93 -5.50 -13.22 0.03
N THR A 94 -6.62 -12.64 0.44
CA THR A 94 -7.19 -11.50 -0.28
C THR A 94 -6.51 -10.22 0.16
N ILE A 95 -5.86 -9.54 -0.77
CA ILE A 95 -5.24 -8.24 -0.53
C ILE A 95 -6.12 -7.14 -1.09
N ARG A 96 -6.50 -6.21 -0.21
CA ARG A 96 -7.22 -5.00 -0.56
C ARG A 96 -6.22 -3.88 -0.84
N VAL A 97 -6.02 -3.61 -2.12
CA VAL A 97 -5.00 -2.67 -2.56
C VAL A 97 -5.53 -1.25 -2.55
N PHE A 98 -4.81 -0.41 -1.80
CA PHE A 98 -4.93 1.04 -1.72
C PHE A 98 -6.38 1.53 -1.54
N PRO A 99 -7.14 1.05 -0.53
CA PRO A 99 -8.50 1.53 -0.28
C PRO A 99 -8.50 3.02 0.13
N ASN A 100 -9.57 3.73 -0.22
CA ASN A 100 -9.74 5.16 0.10
C ASN A 100 -10.98 5.44 0.99
N GLY A 101 -11.54 4.40 1.60
CA GLY A 101 -12.80 4.46 2.35
C GLY A 101 -14.09 4.41 1.50
N LYS A 102 -13.99 4.45 0.16
CA LYS A 102 -15.14 4.36 -0.76
C LYS A 102 -15.08 3.15 -1.68
N ASN A 103 -13.91 2.86 -2.25
CA ASN A 103 -13.70 1.76 -3.19
C ASN A 103 -12.22 1.33 -3.21
N TRP A 104 -11.97 0.14 -3.75
CA TRP A 104 -10.66 -0.53 -3.75
C TRP A 104 -10.61 -1.60 -4.84
N THR A 105 -9.44 -2.22 -5.00
CA THR A 105 -9.27 -3.45 -5.77
C THR A 105 -8.90 -4.54 -4.78
N ASP A 106 -9.68 -5.61 -4.72
CA ASP A 106 -9.29 -6.85 -4.02
C ASP A 106 -8.61 -7.76 -5.05
N THR A 107 -7.49 -8.38 -4.68
CA THR A 107 -6.72 -9.29 -5.53
C THR A 107 -6.15 -10.44 -4.69
N ALA A 108 -5.76 -11.56 -5.33
CA ALA A 108 -5.03 -12.60 -4.62
C ALA A 108 -3.61 -12.12 -4.31
N ALA A 109 -3.02 -12.64 -3.23
CA ALA A 109 -1.67 -12.30 -2.83
C ALA A 109 -0.64 -12.72 -3.89
N GLU A 110 -0.85 -13.86 -4.56
CA GLU A 110 0.00 -14.31 -5.67
C GLU A 110 0.02 -13.31 -6.84
N ASP A 111 -1.14 -12.81 -7.26
CA ASP A 111 -1.25 -11.84 -8.37
C ASP A 111 -0.53 -10.53 -8.02
N LEU A 112 -0.71 -10.06 -6.77
CA LEU A 112 -0.04 -8.83 -6.31
C LEU A 112 1.47 -9.01 -6.19
N LEU A 113 1.91 -10.20 -5.78
CA LEU A 113 3.33 -10.52 -5.67
C LEU A 113 4.02 -10.44 -7.04
N GLU A 114 3.42 -11.02 -8.08
CA GLU A 114 3.94 -10.93 -9.45
C GLU A 114 4.07 -9.47 -9.90
N ASP A 115 3.02 -8.66 -9.72
CA ASP A 115 3.02 -7.25 -10.10
C ASP A 115 4.08 -6.42 -9.35
N VAL A 116 4.29 -6.69 -8.06
CA VAL A 116 5.29 -5.97 -7.25
C VAL A 116 6.71 -6.39 -7.63
N LEU A 117 6.95 -7.68 -7.86
CA LEU A 117 8.25 -8.19 -8.31
C LEU A 117 8.61 -7.64 -9.70
N GLU A 118 7.66 -7.58 -10.63
CA GLU A 118 7.88 -6.96 -11.95
C GLU A 118 8.34 -5.49 -11.86
N GLU A 119 7.79 -4.72 -10.92
CA GLU A 119 8.21 -3.33 -10.74
C GLU A 119 9.54 -3.22 -9.97
N LEU A 120 9.82 -4.11 -9.01
CA LEU A 120 11.14 -4.18 -8.36
C LEU A 120 12.26 -4.48 -9.36
N ASP A 121 12.06 -5.46 -10.25
CA ASP A 121 13.02 -5.84 -11.31
C ASP A 121 13.29 -4.71 -12.32
N ARG A 122 12.42 -3.70 -12.41
CA ARG A 122 12.61 -2.53 -13.27
C ARG A 122 13.41 -1.41 -12.61
N VAL A 123 13.44 -1.39 -11.28
CA VAL A 123 14.13 -0.38 -10.49
C VAL A 123 15.58 -0.79 -10.21
N GLU A 124 15.87 -2.09 -10.16
CA GLU A 124 17.23 -2.68 -10.02
C GLU A 124 18.09 -2.61 -11.31
#